data_AF-A0A6N7D5E6-F1
#
_entry.id   AF-A0A6N7D5E6-F1
#
_cell.length_a   1.000
_cell.length_b   1.000
_cell.length_c   1.000
_cell.angle_alpha   90.00
_cell.angle_beta   90.00
_cell.angle_gamma   90.00
#
_symmetry.space_group_name_H-M   'P 1'
#
loop_
_entity.id
_entity.type
_entity.pdbx_description
1 polymer ?
#
loop_
_entity_poly.entity_id
_entity_poly.type
_entity_poly.pdbx_seq_one_letter_code
_entity_poly.pdbx_strand_id
1 'polypeptide(L)'
;MSDQKFIYETHPVSPERKAQLRAQGYRIRDAAFAPSDYVHPDAPKGGKEAELNATQLKEELTKRNIEFAGNASKVVLKELYDQAIADEAAGGTGA
;
A
#
# COMPACT_ATOMS: atom_id res chain seq x y z
N MET A 1 6.05 32.40 12.25
CA MET A 1 5.09 31.44 11.68
C MET A 1 5.88 30.18 11.37
N SER A 2 5.79 29.15 12.22
CA SER A 2 6.65 27.97 12.11
C SER A 2 6.01 26.96 11.16
N ASP A 3 6.70 26.69 10.06
CA ASP A 3 6.39 25.62 9.11
C ASP A 3 6.53 24.25 9.81
N GLN A 4 5.45 23.78 10.45
CA GLN A 4 5.44 22.46 11.06
C GLN A 4 5.24 21.40 9.98
N LYS A 5 6.29 20.60 9.75
CA LYS A 5 6.26 19.50 8.79
C LYS A 5 5.40 18.36 9.35
N PHE A 6 4.23 18.14 8.74
CA PHE A 6 3.39 16.98 9.02
C PHE A 6 3.86 15.78 8.20
N ILE A 7 3.85 14.62 8.84
CA ILE A 7 4.12 13.35 8.21
C ILE A 7 2.93 12.42 8.37
N TYR A 8 2.50 11.82 7.27
CA TYR A 8 1.30 10.99 7.25
C TYR A 8 1.69 9.50 7.22
N GLU A 9 1.39 8.77 8.30
CA GLU A 9 1.68 7.33 8.44
C GLU A 9 0.41 6.59 8.85
N THR A 10 0.26 5.34 8.41
CA THR A 10 -0.88 4.49 8.80
C THR A 10 -0.80 4.14 10.28
N HIS A 11 -1.87 4.39 11.05
CA HIS A 11 -1.92 3.97 12.46
C HIS A 11 -2.42 2.51 12.58
N PRO A 12 -1.85 1.71 13.50
CA PRO A 12 -0.93 2.09 14.58
C PRO A 12 0.53 2.25 14.12
N VAL A 13 1.13 3.41 14.43
CA VAL A 13 2.57 3.64 14.21
C VAL A 13 3.35 3.03 15.36
N SER A 14 4.31 2.16 15.03
CA SER A 14 5.22 1.56 16.01
C SER A 14 5.93 2.62 16.86
N PRO A 15 6.18 2.35 18.15
CA PRO A 15 6.79 3.31 19.07
C PRO A 15 8.17 3.82 18.59
N GLU A 16 8.96 2.96 17.93
CA GLU A 16 10.26 3.30 17.35
C GLU A 16 10.13 4.31 16.22
N ARG A 17 9.23 4.06 15.25
CA ARG A 17 8.94 4.97 14.14
C ARG A 17 8.39 6.30 14.65
N LYS A 18 7.50 6.25 15.66
CA LYS A 18 6.95 7.44 16.31
C LYS A 18 8.03 8.29 16.98
N ALA A 19 8.98 7.65 17.67
CA ALA A 19 10.11 8.32 18.30
C ALA A 19 11.04 8.94 17.26
N GLN A 20 11.37 8.21 16.19
CA GLN A 20 12.22 8.69 15.09
C GLN A 20 11.62 9.91 14.39
N LEU A 21 10.32 9.88 14.07
CA LEU A 21 9.63 11.00 13.41
C LEU A 21 9.53 12.22 14.32
N ARG A 22 9.22 12.03 15.61
CA ARG A 22 9.23 13.12 16.59
C ARG A 22 10.62 13.70 16.84
N ALA A 23 11.67 12.87 16.88
CA ALA A 23 13.06 13.32 17.07
C ALA A 23 13.55 14.19 15.91
N GLN A 24 13.06 13.93 14.70
CA GLN A 24 13.29 14.75 13.51
C GLN A 24 12.43 16.02 13.47
N GLY A 25 11.56 16.24 14.46
CA GLY A 25 10.67 17.40 14.54
C GLY A 25 9.40 17.27 13.70
N TYR A 26 9.07 16.09 13.18
CA TYR A 26 7.82 15.87 12.43
C TYR A 26 6.63 15.65 13.37
N ARG A 27 5.47 16.16 12.95
CA ARG A 27 4.18 15.81 13.57
C ARG A 27 3.52 14.70 12.77
N ILE A 28 3.33 13.57 13.44
CA ILE A 28 2.72 12.39 12.82
C ILE A 28 1.22 12.61 12.78
N ARG A 29 0.65 12.48 11.59
CA ARG A 29 -0.78 12.49 11.30
C ARG A 29 -1.13 11.16 10.65
N ASP A 30 -2.39 10.77 10.80
CA ASP A 30 -2.84 9.51 10.22
C ASP A 30 -2.92 9.62 8.69
N ALA A 31 -2.45 8.58 7.99
CA ALA A 31 -2.44 8.50 6.53
C ALA A 31 -3.83 8.68 5.88
N ALA A 32 -4.93 8.40 6.59
CA ALA A 32 -6.28 8.67 6.10
C ALA A 32 -6.55 10.17 5.85
N PHE A 33 -5.76 11.07 6.44
CA PHE A 33 -5.85 12.52 6.23
C PHE A 33 -4.80 13.06 5.26
N ALA A 34 -3.98 12.19 4.67
CA ALA A 34 -3.02 12.60 3.66
C ALA A 34 -3.75 13.05 2.39
N PRO A 35 -3.45 14.23 1.83
CA PRO A 35 -3.91 14.56 0.48
C PRO A 35 -3.30 13.59 -0.54
N SER A 36 -3.99 13.33 -1.65
CA SER A 36 -3.55 12.38 -2.68
C SER A 36 -2.19 12.74 -3.30
N ASP A 37 -1.84 14.02 -3.30
CA ASP A 37 -0.54 14.54 -3.76
C ASP A 37 0.53 14.62 -2.65
N TYR A 38 0.28 14.04 -1.47
CA TYR A 38 1.25 14.06 -0.37
C TYR A 38 2.46 13.19 -0.67
N VAL A 39 3.63 13.82 -0.79
CA VAL A 39 4.90 13.12 -0.90
C VAL A 39 5.54 12.99 0.48
N HIS A 40 5.60 11.77 0.99
CA HIS A 40 6.26 11.48 2.26
C HIS A 40 7.77 11.81 2.14
N PRO A 41 8.36 12.60 3.06
CA PRO A 41 9.75 13.06 2.92
C PRO A 41 10.78 11.93 3.05
N ASP A 42 10.39 10.83 3.70
CA ASP A 42 11.15 9.57 3.82
C ASP A 42 10.64 8.50 2.84
N ALA A 43 9.63 8.80 1.99
CA ALA A 43 9.34 7.88 0.90
C ALA A 43 10.59 7.83 0.00
N PRO A 44 11.01 6.64 -0.43
CA PRO A 44 12.13 6.52 -1.34
C PRO A 44 11.87 7.44 -2.54
N LYS A 45 12.72 8.45 -2.72
CA LYS A 45 12.67 9.37 -3.86
C LYS A 45 12.99 8.57 -5.11
N GLY A 46 11.97 7.91 -5.64
CA GLY A 46 12.10 6.95 -6.72
C GLY A 46 10.75 6.33 -7.06
N GLY A 47 9.78 7.14 -7.47
CA GLY A 47 8.75 6.82 -8.47
C GLY A 47 7.78 5.65 -8.26
N LYS A 48 6.62 5.86 -8.92
CA LYS A 48 5.67 4.87 -9.44
C LYS A 48 4.64 4.29 -8.47
N GLU A 49 3.40 4.40 -8.95
CA GLU A 49 2.33 3.41 -8.89
C GLU A 49 2.58 2.23 -7.93
N ALA A 50 1.62 1.99 -7.05
CA ALA A 50 1.44 0.71 -6.39
C ALA A 50 1.10 -0.39 -7.42
N GLU A 51 1.99 -0.64 -8.37
CA GLU A 51 2.02 -1.88 -9.11
C GLU A 51 2.61 -2.91 -8.15
N LEU A 52 1.75 -3.68 -7.50
CA LEU A 52 2.12 -4.94 -6.86
C LEU A 52 3.12 -5.67 -7.77
N ASN A 53 4.30 -5.99 -7.24
CA ASN A 53 5.32 -6.68 -8.02
C ASN A 53 4.80 -8.07 -8.42
N ALA A 54 5.34 -8.66 -9.49
CA ALA A 54 4.92 -9.98 -9.96
C ALA A 54 4.96 -11.04 -8.83
N THR A 55 5.91 -10.92 -7.90
CA THR A 55 5.97 -11.75 -6.69
C THR A 55 4.76 -11.55 -5.77
N GLN A 56 4.41 -10.31 -5.44
CA GLN A 56 3.28 -9.99 -4.57
C GLN A 56 1.95 -10.38 -5.21
N LEU A 57 1.81 -10.20 -6.53
CA LEU A 57 0.64 -10.66 -7.28
C LEU A 57 0.51 -12.19 -7.20
N LYS A 58 1.62 -12.93 -7.37
CA LYS A 58 1.62 -14.40 -7.25
C LYS A 58 1.26 -14.87 -5.84
N GLU A 59 1.81 -14.21 -4.82
CA GLU A 59 1.52 -14.52 -3.41
C GLU A 59 0.05 -14.31 -3.09
N GLU A 60 -0.51 -13.17 -3.51
CA GLU A 60 -1.93 -12.86 -3.29
C GLU A 60 -2.86 -13.77 -4.10
N LEU A 61 -2.52 -14.12 -5.34
CA LEU A 61 -3.26 -15.11 -6.13
C LEU A 61 -3.23 -16.49 -5.45
N THR A 62 -2.05 -16.94 -4.98
CA THR A 62 -1.90 -18.20 -4.25
C THR A 62 -2.71 -18.21 -2.95
N LYS A 63 -2.66 -17.10 -2.19
CA LYS A 63 -3.42 -16.93 -0.95
C LYS A 63 -4.93 -16.99 -1.18
N ARG A 64 -5.39 -16.48 -2.31
CA ARG A 64 -6.79 -16.55 -2.77
C ARG A 64 -7.13 -17.86 -3.47
N ASN A 65 -6.19 -18.82 -3.53
CA ASN A 65 -6.32 -20.09 -4.25
C ASN A 65 -6.68 -19.90 -5.75
N ILE A 66 -6.20 -18.81 -6.36
CA ILE A 66 -6.35 -18.54 -7.78
C ILE A 66 -5.14 -19.12 -8.50
N GLU A 67 -5.39 -20.13 -9.33
CA GLU A 67 -4.36 -20.75 -10.14
C GLU A 67 -3.90 -19.80 -11.25
N PHE A 68 -2.59 -19.56 -11.33
CA PHE A 68 -1.97 -18.81 -12.41
C PHE A 68 -0.82 -19.64 -13.00
N ALA A 69 -0.54 -19.45 -14.29
CA ALA A 69 0.60 -20.12 -14.91
C ALA A 69 1.91 -19.61 -14.27
N GLY A 70 2.83 -20.50 -13.88
CA GLY A 70 4.10 -20.11 -13.23
C GLY A 70 4.96 -19.14 -14.07
N ASN A 71 4.78 -19.17 -15.39
CA ASN A 71 5.38 -18.28 -16.39
C ASN A 71 4.48 -17.11 -16.82
N ALA A 72 3.36 -16.86 -16.13
CA ALA A 72 2.47 -15.75 -16.43
C ALA A 72 3.19 -14.41 -16.28
N SER A 73 2.95 -13.51 -17.24
CA SER A 73 3.51 -12.16 -17.22
C SER A 73 2.86 -11.31 -16.13
N LYS A 74 3.57 -10.28 -15.65
CA LYS A 74 3.04 -9.34 -14.63
C LYS A 74 1.66 -8.79 -15.01
N VAL A 75 1.44 -8.53 -16.30
CA VAL A 75 0.15 -8.06 -16.84
C VAL A 75 -0.97 -9.07 -16.55
N VAL A 76 -0.77 -10.34 -16.91
CA VAL A 76 -1.73 -11.43 -16.67
C VAL A 76 -1.97 -11.65 -15.18
N LEU A 77 -0.90 -11.62 -14.36
CA LEU A 77 -1.01 -11.76 -12.91
C LEU A 77 -1.80 -10.60 -12.28
N LYS A 78 -1.61 -9.39 -12.80
CA LYS A 78 -2.33 -8.20 -12.35
C LYS A 78 -3.80 -8.31 -12.75
N GLU A 79 -4.09 -8.66 -13.99
CA GLU A 79 -5.47 -8.85 -14.47
C GLU A 79 -6.21 -9.91 -13.66
N LEU A 80 -5.59 -11.06 -13.36
CA LEU A 80 -6.20 -12.09 -12.51
C LEU A 80 -6.47 -11.58 -11.10
N TYR A 81 -5.55 -10.77 -10.55
CA TYR A 81 -5.72 -10.19 -9.22
C TYR A 81 -6.83 -9.14 -9.20
N ASP A 82 -6.84 -8.20 -10.16
CA ASP A 82 -7.89 -7.20 -10.33
C ASP A 82 -9.25 -7.86 -10.57
N GLN A 83 -9.31 -8.91 -11.41
CA GLN A 83 -10.53 -9.67 -11.69
C GLN A 83 -11.05 -10.37 -10.44
N ALA A 84 -10.17 -10.96 -9.63
CA ALA A 84 -10.57 -11.60 -8.38
C ALA A 84 -11.01 -10.59 -7.31
N ILE A 85 -10.37 -9.42 -7.24
CA ILE A 85 -10.84 -8.32 -6.39
C ILE A 85 -12.21 -7.83 -6.85
N ALA A 86 -12.44 -7.75 -8.17
CA ALA A 86 -13.72 -7.34 -8.74
C ALA A 86 -14.83 -8.37 -8.48
N ASP A 87 -14.50 -9.67 -8.55
CA ASP A 87 -15.44 -10.75 -8.22
C ASP A 87 -15.79 -10.75 -6.73
N GLU A 88 -14.80 -10.58 -5.85
CA GLU A 88 -15.00 -10.41 -4.39
C GLU A 88 -15.82 -9.15 -4.06
N ALA A 89 -15.64 -8.06 -4.82
CA ALA A 89 -16.41 -6.82 -4.64
C ALA A 89 -17.87 -6.95 -5.14
N ALA A 90 -18.14 -7.85 -6.09
CA ALA A 90 -19.48 -8.17 -6.56
C ALA A 90 -20.16 -9.27 -5.72
N GLY A 91 -19.36 -10.13 -5.08
CA GLY A 91 -19.77 -11.29 -4.29
C GLY A 91 -19.83 -11.03 -2.78
N GLY A 92 -20.55 -9.99 -2.35
CA GLY A 92 -20.98 -9.88 -0.96
C GLY A 92 -22.01 -10.98 -0.63
N THR A 93 -21.57 -12.21 -0.37
CA THR A 93 -22.40 -13.27 0.21
C THR A 93 -21.74 -13.75 1.49
N GLY A 94 -22.35 -13.40 2.61
CA GLY A 94 -21.94 -13.88 3.92
C GLY A 94 -22.18 -15.38 4.11
N ALA A 95 -21.37 -15.97 4.96
CA ALA A 95 -21.70 -17.08 5.84
C ALA A 95 -20.73 -17.05 7.03
#